data_AF-Q3UNN8-F1
#
_entry.id   AF-Q3UNN8-F1
#
_cell.length_a   1.000
_cell.length_b   1.000
_cell.length_c   1.000
_cell.angle_alpha   90.00
_cell.angle_beta   90.00
_cell.angle_gamma   90.00
#
_symmetry.space_group_name_H-M   'P 1'
#
loop_
_entity.id
_entity.type
_entity.pdbx_description
1 polymer ?
#
loop_
_entity_poly.entity_id
_entity_poly.type
_entity_poly.pdbx_seq_one_letter_code
_entity_poly.pdbx_strand_id
1 'polypeptide(L)'
;MEIRQHEWLSASPHEGFEQMRLKSRPKEPSPSLTRVGANFYSSVKQQDYSASVWLRRKDKLEHSQQKCIVIFALVCCFAVLVALIFSAVDIMGEDEDGLSEKNCQNKCRIALVENIPEGLNYSEDAPFHLPLFQGWMNLLNMAKKSVDIVSSHWDLNHTHPAACQGQRLFEKLLQLTSQNIEVKLVSDVTADSKVLEALKLKGAEVTYMNMTAYNKGRLQSSFWIVDKQHVYIGSAGLDWRSLGQMKELGVIFYNCSCLVLDLQRIFALYSSLKFKSRVPQTWSKRLYGVYDNEKKLQLQLNETKSQAFVSNSPKLFCPKNRSFDIDAIYSVIDDAKQYVYIAVTDYLPISSTSSKRTYWPDLDGKIREALVLRSVKVRLLISFWKETDPLTFNFISSLKAICTEIANCSLKVKFFDLERENACATKEQKNQTFPKLNRNKYMVTDGAAYIGNFDWVGNDFTQNAGTGLVINQADVRDNRSIIKQLKDVFERDWYSPYAKSIQPTKQPNCSSLSKLKSPSKQPAMANATGREPLSV
;
A
#
# COMPACT_ATOMS: atom_id res chain seq x y z
N MET A 1 -9.53 23.88 -23.23
CA MET A 1 -9.38 25.30 -22.85
C MET A 1 -7.87 25.54 -22.71
N GLU A 2 -7.24 25.99 -23.80
CA GLU A 2 -5.80 26.24 -23.92
C GLU A 2 -5.40 27.50 -23.15
N ILE A 3 -4.30 27.47 -22.37
CA ILE A 3 -3.39 28.62 -22.17
C ILE A 3 -1.94 28.12 -21.94
N ARG A 4 -1.14 28.31 -23.00
CA ARG A 4 0.25 28.83 -23.12
C ARG A 4 1.40 28.35 -22.21
N GLN A 5 2.45 27.89 -22.90
CA GLN A 5 3.87 27.93 -22.54
C GLN A 5 4.40 29.37 -22.34
N HIS A 6 5.41 29.52 -21.47
CA HIS A 6 6.36 30.63 -21.50
C HIS A 6 7.79 30.08 -21.28
N GLU A 7 8.61 30.11 -22.34
CA GLU A 7 10.07 30.13 -22.28
C GLU A 7 10.54 31.56 -21.95
N TRP A 8 11.62 31.65 -21.16
CA TRP A 8 12.47 32.83 -21.06
C TRP A 8 13.91 32.43 -21.37
N LEU A 9 14.38 32.88 -22.53
CA LEU A 9 15.78 32.95 -22.95
C LEU A 9 16.28 34.39 -22.79
N SER A 10 17.62 34.52 -22.82
CA SER A 10 18.46 35.69 -23.14
C SER A 10 19.07 36.50 -21.98
N ALA A 11 20.40 36.36 -21.80
CA ALA A 11 21.40 37.42 -22.07
C ALA A 11 22.85 36.92 -21.79
N SER A 12 23.70 37.00 -22.82
CA SER A 12 25.19 36.92 -22.85
C SER A 12 25.75 38.39 -22.82
N PRO A 13 27.01 38.81 -23.16
CA PRO A 13 28.26 38.14 -23.63
C PRO A 13 29.61 38.77 -23.15
N HIS A 14 30.74 38.40 -23.82
CA HIS A 14 32.11 39.02 -23.89
C HIS A 14 33.18 38.54 -22.88
N GLU A 15 34.50 38.50 -23.15
CA GLU A 15 35.43 38.35 -24.30
C GLU A 15 36.86 38.48 -23.70
N GLY A 16 37.84 37.70 -24.17
CA GLY A 16 39.28 38.03 -24.30
C GLY A 16 40.14 38.49 -23.11
N PHE A 17 41.21 37.75 -22.78
CA PHE A 17 42.49 38.32 -22.35
C PHE A 17 43.67 37.42 -22.75
N GLU A 18 44.32 37.76 -23.88
CA GLU A 18 45.65 37.31 -24.28
C GLU A 18 46.61 38.51 -24.35
N GLN A 19 47.86 38.30 -23.95
CA GLN A 19 49.08 39.08 -24.21
C GLN A 19 49.28 40.48 -23.55
N MET A 20 50.23 40.52 -22.60
CA MET A 20 51.12 41.69 -22.44
C MET A 20 52.58 41.26 -22.61
N ARG A 21 53.17 41.71 -23.73
CA ARG A 21 54.54 41.52 -24.18
C ARG A 21 55.29 42.84 -23.93
N LEU A 22 56.22 42.87 -22.97
CA LEU A 22 57.09 44.03 -22.74
C LEU A 22 58.45 43.85 -23.45
N LYS A 23 58.77 44.88 -24.25
CA LYS A 23 59.80 44.99 -25.28
C LYS A 23 61.24 44.87 -24.75
N SER A 24 62.08 44.12 -25.45
CA SER A 24 63.53 44.23 -25.47
C SER A 24 63.99 45.14 -26.63
N ARG A 25 65.01 45.98 -26.39
CA ARG A 25 65.77 46.74 -27.41
C ARG A 25 67.28 46.63 -27.09
N PRO A 26 68.16 46.30 -28.07
CA PRO A 26 69.61 46.22 -27.88
C PRO A 26 70.39 47.35 -28.58
N LYS A 27 71.61 47.66 -28.11
CA LYS A 27 72.73 48.36 -28.79
C LYS A 27 73.99 48.13 -27.94
N GLU A 28 75.04 47.40 -28.34
CA GLU A 28 76.06 47.56 -29.40
C GLU A 28 77.47 47.68 -28.71
N PRO A 29 78.60 47.35 -29.39
CA PRO A 29 79.62 46.47 -28.80
C PRO A 29 81.08 46.98 -28.79
N SER A 30 81.88 46.50 -27.80
CA SER A 30 83.33 46.13 -27.87
C SER A 30 84.37 47.20 -28.31
N PRO A 31 85.72 47.00 -28.25
CA PRO A 31 86.53 45.86 -27.78
C PRO A 31 87.78 46.22 -26.90
N SER A 32 88.45 45.18 -26.36
CA SER A 32 89.92 44.94 -26.18
C SER A 32 90.87 46.12 -25.84
N LEU A 33 91.80 46.05 -24.88
CA LEU A 33 92.98 45.15 -24.83
C LEU A 33 93.79 45.41 -23.52
N THR A 34 94.49 44.36 -23.04
CA THR A 34 95.79 44.34 -22.30
C THR A 34 95.91 44.99 -20.91
N ARG A 35 96.67 44.48 -19.94
CA ARG A 35 97.24 43.16 -19.56
C ARG A 35 97.95 43.41 -18.21
N VAL A 36 97.88 42.45 -17.29
CA VAL A 36 98.76 42.17 -16.13
C VAL A 36 98.69 43.10 -14.91
N GLY A 37 98.36 42.51 -13.75
CA GLY A 37 98.81 43.01 -12.44
C GLY A 37 97.95 42.63 -11.23
N ALA A 38 98.09 41.38 -10.76
CA ALA A 38 97.91 40.90 -9.37
C ALA A 38 96.61 41.18 -8.56
N ASN A 39 95.92 40.08 -8.26
CA ASN A 39 95.31 39.68 -6.97
C ASN A 39 94.19 40.53 -6.31
N PHE A 40 93.17 39.80 -5.82
CA PHE A 40 92.07 40.19 -4.91
C PHE A 40 90.81 40.82 -5.52
N TYR A 41 89.78 39.99 -5.80
CA TYR A 41 88.33 40.28 -5.71
C TYR A 41 87.60 38.92 -5.84
N SER A 42 87.57 38.06 -4.82
CA SER A 42 86.77 38.06 -3.58
C SER A 42 85.26 37.85 -3.81
N SER A 43 84.83 36.61 -3.53
CA SER A 43 83.56 36.08 -2.98
C SER A 43 82.17 36.66 -3.33
N VAL A 44 82.02 37.89 -3.79
CA VAL A 44 80.71 38.56 -3.91
C VAL A 44 79.86 37.99 -5.06
N LYS A 45 80.46 37.67 -6.22
CA LYS A 45 79.71 37.07 -7.35
C LYS A 45 79.21 35.64 -7.06
N GLN A 46 79.83 34.93 -6.13
CA GLN A 46 79.42 33.55 -5.79
C GLN A 46 78.26 33.54 -4.78
N GLN A 47 78.10 34.61 -3.97
CA GLN A 47 76.95 34.78 -3.08
C GLN A 47 75.65 35.12 -3.85
N ASP A 48 75.69 35.99 -4.85
CA ASP A 48 74.49 36.33 -5.63
C ASP A 48 73.98 35.16 -6.50
N TYR A 49 74.92 34.33 -7.00
CA TYR A 49 74.55 33.10 -7.70
C TYR A 49 73.90 32.08 -6.76
N SER A 50 74.37 32.01 -5.50
CA SER A 50 73.77 31.14 -4.48
C SER A 50 72.37 31.62 -4.08
N ALA A 51 72.17 32.93 -3.89
CA ALA A 51 70.87 33.50 -3.53
C ALA A 51 69.84 33.36 -4.66
N SER A 52 70.22 33.60 -5.91
CA SER A 52 69.31 33.45 -7.06
C SER A 52 68.93 31.98 -7.33
N VAL A 53 69.86 31.03 -7.13
CA VAL A 53 69.56 29.58 -7.19
C VAL A 53 68.66 29.15 -6.03
N TRP A 54 68.87 29.71 -4.83
CA TRP A 54 68.03 29.43 -3.66
C TRP A 54 66.61 29.97 -3.83
N LEU A 55 66.44 31.20 -4.32
CA LEU A 55 65.13 31.79 -4.64
C LEU A 55 64.40 30.99 -5.72
N ARG A 56 65.08 30.58 -6.81
CA ARG A 56 64.47 29.71 -7.83
C ARG A 56 64.04 28.34 -7.28
N ARG A 57 64.79 27.77 -6.32
CA ARG A 57 64.39 26.52 -5.66
C ARG A 57 63.21 26.75 -4.72
N LYS A 58 63.17 27.89 -4.01
CA LYS A 58 62.04 28.27 -3.15
C LYS A 58 60.76 28.48 -3.95
N ASP A 59 60.80 29.23 -5.06
CA ASP A 59 59.63 29.42 -5.93
C ASP A 59 59.14 28.09 -6.54
N LYS A 60 60.07 27.19 -6.93
CA LYS A 60 59.70 25.84 -7.39
C LYS A 60 59.09 24.98 -6.29
N LEU A 61 59.59 25.09 -5.05
CA LEU A 61 59.04 24.40 -3.88
C LEU A 61 57.66 24.95 -3.52
N GLU A 62 57.47 26.26 -3.49
CA GLU A 62 56.18 26.91 -3.23
C GLU A 62 55.15 26.57 -4.32
N HIS A 63 55.55 26.59 -5.59
CA HIS A 63 54.67 26.20 -6.70
C HIS A 63 54.34 24.69 -6.67
N SER A 64 55.28 23.85 -6.24
CA SER A 64 55.02 22.42 -6.02
C SER A 64 54.10 22.17 -4.82
N GLN A 65 54.26 22.93 -3.73
CA GLN A 65 53.40 22.85 -2.55
C GLN A 65 51.98 23.32 -2.88
N GLN A 66 51.82 24.43 -3.62
CA GLN A 66 50.51 24.88 -4.09
C GLN A 66 49.82 23.83 -4.95
N LYS A 67 50.54 23.18 -5.89
CA LYS A 67 49.99 22.07 -6.69
C LYS A 67 49.55 20.90 -5.82
N CYS A 68 50.35 20.50 -4.82
CA CYS A 68 49.97 19.44 -3.90
C CYS A 68 48.74 19.80 -3.06
N ILE A 69 48.62 21.05 -2.58
CA ILE A 69 47.46 21.53 -1.82
C ILE A 69 46.21 21.52 -2.70
N VAL A 70 46.29 21.99 -3.95
CA VAL A 70 45.16 21.98 -4.88
C VAL A 70 44.73 20.55 -5.22
N ILE A 71 45.68 19.64 -5.46
CA ILE A 71 45.37 18.22 -5.71
C ILE A 71 44.72 17.59 -4.47
N PHE A 72 45.26 17.83 -3.27
CA PHE A 72 44.69 17.31 -2.03
C PHE A 72 43.28 17.87 -1.79
N ALA A 73 43.06 19.16 -2.01
CA ALA A 73 41.74 19.78 -1.91
C ALA A 73 40.75 19.19 -2.92
N LEU A 74 41.16 18.96 -4.18
CA LEU A 74 40.31 18.31 -5.19
C LEU A 74 39.98 16.86 -4.83
N VAL A 75 40.95 16.10 -4.31
CA VAL A 75 40.72 14.73 -3.83
C VAL A 75 39.78 14.71 -2.64
N CYS A 76 39.92 15.64 -1.68
CA CYS A 76 38.99 15.78 -0.56
C CYS A 76 37.59 16.20 -1.03
N CYS A 77 37.47 17.17 -1.94
CA CYS A 77 36.18 17.56 -2.52
C CYS A 77 35.54 16.40 -3.27
N PHE A 78 36.31 15.63 -4.05
CA PHE A 78 35.81 14.44 -4.73
C PHE A 78 35.39 13.37 -3.73
N ALA A 79 36.16 13.11 -2.67
CA ALA A 79 35.80 12.16 -1.63
C ALA A 79 34.53 12.56 -0.87
N VAL A 80 34.37 13.85 -0.54
CA VAL A 80 33.14 14.39 0.07
C VAL A 80 31.98 14.28 -0.89
N LEU A 81 32.16 14.61 -2.17
CA LEU A 81 31.09 14.54 -3.18
C LEU A 81 30.68 13.08 -3.44
N VAL A 82 31.64 12.15 -3.46
CA VAL A 82 31.39 10.70 -3.50
C VAL A 82 30.68 10.23 -2.24
N ALA A 83 31.11 10.65 -1.04
CA ALA A 83 30.44 10.32 0.21
C ALA A 83 29.02 10.90 0.28
N LEU A 84 28.80 12.12 -0.23
CA LEU A 84 27.47 12.72 -0.34
C LEU A 84 26.61 12.00 -1.37
N ILE A 85 27.16 11.57 -2.51
CA ILE A 85 26.46 10.72 -3.47
C ILE A 85 26.10 9.38 -2.83
N PHE A 86 27.03 8.70 -2.15
CA PHE A 86 26.74 7.44 -1.46
C PHE A 86 25.81 7.60 -0.26
N SER A 87 25.78 8.78 0.37
CA SER A 87 24.82 9.09 1.45
C SER A 87 23.44 9.47 0.90
N ALA A 88 23.38 10.08 -0.29
CA ALA A 88 22.13 10.44 -0.96
C ALA A 88 21.53 9.26 -1.74
N VAL A 89 22.37 8.34 -2.20
CA VAL A 89 21.97 7.01 -2.65
C VAL A 89 21.71 6.22 -1.40
N ASP A 90 20.49 6.32 -0.85
CA ASP A 90 20.01 5.37 0.15
C ASP A 90 20.35 3.96 -0.35
N ILE A 91 21.38 3.35 0.25
CA ILE A 91 21.71 1.93 0.12
C ILE A 91 20.67 1.16 0.94
N MET A 92 19.40 1.33 0.60
CA MET A 92 18.40 0.33 0.95
C MET A 92 18.69 -0.85 0.04
N GLY A 93 19.43 -1.82 0.59
CA GLY A 93 19.61 -3.18 0.13
C GLY A 93 19.88 -3.31 -1.36
N GLU A 94 21.15 -3.55 -1.71
CA GLU A 94 21.52 -4.15 -3.00
C GLU A 94 20.52 -5.23 -3.41
N ASP A 95 20.34 -5.35 -4.73
CA ASP A 95 19.54 -6.33 -5.45
C ASP A 95 19.99 -7.78 -5.17
N GLU A 96 20.03 -8.23 -3.91
CA GLU A 96 20.58 -9.53 -3.50
C GLU A 96 19.85 -10.73 -4.13
N ASP A 97 18.66 -10.53 -4.71
CA ASP A 97 17.96 -11.59 -5.43
C ASP A 97 17.93 -11.39 -6.96
N GLY A 98 18.55 -10.32 -7.50
CA GLY A 98 18.62 -10.06 -8.93
C GLY A 98 17.26 -9.91 -9.64
N LEU A 99 16.17 -9.70 -8.89
CA LEU A 99 14.82 -9.64 -9.44
C LEU A 99 14.62 -8.33 -10.21
N SER A 100 14.20 -8.44 -11.46
CA SER A 100 14.04 -7.35 -12.41
C SER A 100 12.80 -7.59 -13.27
N GLU A 101 12.34 -6.55 -13.97
CA GLU A 101 11.23 -6.67 -14.93
C GLU A 101 11.47 -7.73 -16.02
N LYS A 102 12.74 -8.13 -16.26
CA LYS A 102 13.12 -9.10 -17.31
C LYS A 102 13.11 -10.56 -16.85
N ASN A 103 13.27 -10.83 -15.56
CA ASN A 103 13.40 -12.19 -15.01
C ASN A 103 12.35 -12.51 -13.93
N CYS A 104 11.34 -11.67 -13.79
CA CYS A 104 10.22 -11.93 -12.89
C CYS A 104 9.23 -12.94 -13.48
N GLN A 105 8.52 -13.65 -12.59
CA GLN A 105 7.53 -14.66 -12.94
C GLN A 105 6.14 -14.03 -13.06
N ASN A 106 5.47 -14.32 -14.19
CA ASN A 106 4.13 -13.86 -14.49
C ASN A 106 3.10 -15.00 -14.61
N LYS A 107 3.51 -16.26 -14.43
CA LYS A 107 2.59 -17.39 -14.25
C LYS A 107 2.34 -17.60 -12.76
N CYS A 108 1.27 -17.02 -12.27
CA CYS A 108 0.93 -16.98 -10.86
C CYS A 108 -0.28 -17.85 -10.55
N ARG A 109 -0.36 -18.34 -9.32
CA ARG A 109 -1.60 -18.90 -8.76
C ARG A 109 -2.23 -17.84 -7.87
N ILE A 110 -3.54 -17.68 -7.94
CA ILE A 110 -4.29 -16.77 -7.06
C ILE A 110 -5.33 -17.55 -6.27
N ALA A 111 -5.50 -17.20 -5.00
CA ALA A 111 -6.58 -17.71 -4.16
C ALA A 111 -7.33 -16.54 -3.51
N LEU A 112 -8.65 -16.57 -3.58
CA LEU A 112 -9.49 -15.72 -2.73
C LEU A 112 -9.39 -16.23 -1.29
N VAL A 113 -9.23 -15.32 -0.34
CA VAL A 113 -9.24 -15.63 1.09
C VAL A 113 -10.31 -14.80 1.78
N GLU A 114 -11.02 -15.42 2.72
CA GLU A 114 -12.04 -14.71 3.49
C GLU A 114 -12.08 -15.20 4.94
N ASN A 115 -12.51 -14.31 5.83
CA ASN A 115 -12.97 -14.73 7.15
C ASN A 115 -14.49 -14.66 7.20
N ILE A 116 -15.12 -15.75 7.63
CA ILE A 116 -16.55 -15.78 7.95
C ILE A 116 -16.66 -15.80 9.47
N PRO A 117 -17.28 -14.78 10.09
CA PRO A 117 -17.45 -14.73 11.53
C PRO A 117 -18.13 -15.96 12.10
N GLU A 118 -17.71 -16.39 13.28
CA GLU A 118 -18.34 -17.49 13.99
C GLU A 118 -19.86 -17.26 14.12
N GLY A 119 -20.68 -18.28 13.88
CA GLY A 119 -22.15 -18.19 13.95
C GLY A 119 -22.81 -17.54 12.73
N LEU A 120 -22.05 -17.13 11.71
CA LEU A 120 -22.60 -16.75 10.41
C LEU A 120 -22.81 -17.99 9.55
N ASN A 121 -24.07 -18.32 9.25
CA ASN A 121 -24.43 -19.53 8.54
C ASN A 121 -24.91 -19.19 7.13
N TYR A 122 -24.30 -19.82 6.13
CA TYR A 122 -24.78 -19.83 4.75
C TYR A 122 -25.36 -21.21 4.42
N SER A 123 -26.03 -21.33 3.27
CA SER A 123 -26.44 -22.63 2.74
C SER A 123 -25.24 -23.53 2.47
N GLU A 124 -25.44 -24.86 2.48
CA GLU A 124 -24.36 -25.83 2.22
C GLU A 124 -23.76 -25.65 0.81
N ASP A 125 -24.58 -25.27 -0.18
CA ASP A 125 -24.15 -25.00 -1.56
C ASP A 125 -23.48 -23.62 -1.76
N ALA A 126 -23.34 -22.83 -0.70
CA ALA A 126 -22.74 -21.52 -0.80
C ALA A 126 -21.25 -21.63 -1.15
N PRO A 127 -20.69 -20.72 -1.98
CA PRO A 127 -19.27 -20.72 -2.26
C PRO A 127 -18.49 -20.41 -0.98
N PHE A 128 -17.50 -21.25 -0.65
CA PHE A 128 -16.54 -21.02 0.44
C PHE A 128 -15.12 -21.04 -0.10
N HIS A 129 -14.30 -20.12 0.39
CA HIS A 129 -12.91 -19.96 -0.04
C HIS A 129 -11.95 -20.27 1.11
N LEU A 130 -10.65 -20.19 0.81
CA LEU A 130 -9.59 -20.46 1.79
C LEU A 130 -9.74 -19.54 3.01
N PRO A 131 -9.88 -20.08 4.24
CA PRO A 131 -9.99 -19.26 5.43
C PRO A 131 -8.77 -18.33 5.57
N LEU A 132 -9.00 -17.06 5.93
CA LEU A 132 -7.96 -16.04 6.04
C LEU A 132 -6.77 -16.49 6.89
N PHE A 133 -7.04 -17.04 8.08
CA PHE A 133 -6.02 -17.59 8.97
C PHE A 133 -5.17 -18.67 8.29
N GLN A 134 -5.81 -19.61 7.58
CA GLN A 134 -5.10 -20.67 6.88
C GLN A 134 -4.28 -20.12 5.70
N GLY A 135 -4.81 -19.14 4.97
CA GLY A 135 -4.09 -18.45 3.91
C GLY A 135 -2.81 -17.77 4.40
N TRP A 136 -2.89 -17.05 5.52
CA TRP A 136 -1.73 -16.42 6.15
C TRP A 136 -0.74 -17.44 6.71
N MET A 137 -1.21 -18.48 7.40
CA MET A 137 -0.33 -19.55 7.87
C MET A 137 0.40 -20.25 6.72
N ASN A 138 -0.26 -20.47 5.58
CA ASN A 138 0.38 -21.02 4.39
C ASN A 138 1.54 -20.12 3.91
N LEU A 139 1.36 -18.80 3.87
CA LEU A 139 2.42 -17.85 3.53
C LEU A 139 3.59 -17.95 4.52
N LEU A 140 3.31 -17.87 5.82
CA LEU A 140 4.34 -17.92 6.86
C LEU A 140 5.08 -19.27 6.94
N ASN A 141 4.41 -20.37 6.60
CA ASN A 141 5.04 -21.69 6.56
C ASN A 141 5.96 -21.88 5.34
N MET A 142 5.75 -21.12 4.26
CA MET A 142 6.63 -21.15 3.09
C MET A 142 7.85 -20.24 3.22
N ALA A 143 7.81 -19.25 4.14
CA ALA A 143 8.86 -18.27 4.31
C ALA A 143 10.21 -18.92 4.67
N LYS A 144 11.24 -18.60 3.87
CA LYS A 144 12.61 -19.08 4.01
C LYS A 144 13.65 -17.96 4.12
N LYS A 145 13.34 -16.77 3.59
CA LYS A 145 14.26 -15.63 3.51
C LYS A 145 13.68 -14.39 4.18
N SER A 146 12.48 -13.98 3.80
CA SER A 146 11.91 -12.72 4.27
C SER A 146 10.38 -12.70 4.37
N VAL A 147 9.89 -11.89 5.31
CA VAL A 147 8.48 -11.59 5.53
C VAL A 147 8.33 -10.09 5.76
N ASP A 148 7.75 -9.40 4.77
CA ASP A 148 7.50 -7.97 4.80
C ASP A 148 5.98 -7.74 4.97
N ILE A 149 5.54 -7.08 6.04
CA ILE A 149 4.13 -6.87 6.34
C ILE A 149 3.83 -5.40 6.58
N VAL A 150 2.83 -4.89 5.87
CA VAL A 150 2.15 -3.63 6.20
C VAL A 150 0.80 -3.97 6.81
N SER A 151 0.50 -3.43 7.98
CA SER A 151 -0.80 -3.63 8.62
C SER A 151 -1.22 -2.41 9.43
N SER A 152 -2.50 -2.09 9.36
CA SER A 152 -3.14 -1.00 10.12
C SER A 152 -3.39 -1.34 11.59
N HIS A 153 -3.46 -2.62 11.94
CA HIS A 153 -3.73 -3.12 13.29
C HIS A 153 -2.75 -4.23 13.67
N TRP A 154 -2.45 -4.35 14.97
CA TRP A 154 -1.47 -5.29 15.51
C TRP A 154 -1.93 -5.86 16.87
N ASP A 155 -3.12 -6.45 16.92
CA ASP A 155 -3.71 -7.03 18.13
C ASP A 155 -3.94 -8.53 17.98
N LEU A 156 -2.85 -9.31 17.98
CA LEU A 156 -2.90 -10.77 17.82
C LEU A 156 -2.91 -11.52 19.16
N ASN A 157 -2.56 -10.87 20.27
CA ASN A 157 -2.39 -11.52 21.56
C ASN A 157 -3.42 -10.99 22.56
N HIS A 158 -4.63 -11.55 22.48
CA HIS A 158 -5.77 -11.17 23.31
C HIS A 158 -6.27 -12.38 24.11
N THR A 159 -6.80 -12.14 25.32
CA THR A 159 -7.31 -13.19 26.22
C THR A 159 -8.71 -13.71 25.84
N HIS A 160 -9.26 -13.29 24.69
CA HIS A 160 -10.61 -13.65 24.29
C HIS A 160 -10.62 -15.10 23.77
N PRO A 161 -11.64 -15.93 24.05
CA PRO A 161 -11.68 -17.32 23.58
C PRO A 161 -11.49 -17.48 22.05
N ALA A 162 -12.05 -16.56 21.26
CA ALA A 162 -11.92 -16.55 19.80
C ALA A 162 -10.56 -16.03 19.29
N ALA A 163 -9.65 -15.59 20.16
CA ALA A 163 -8.34 -15.04 19.77
C ALA A 163 -7.27 -16.11 19.50
N CYS A 164 -7.59 -17.40 19.64
CA CYS A 164 -6.63 -18.51 19.48
C CYS A 164 -5.91 -18.48 18.12
N GLN A 165 -6.61 -18.14 17.03
CA GLN A 165 -5.99 -18.01 15.71
C GLN A 165 -4.98 -16.85 15.66
N GLY A 166 -5.31 -15.70 16.27
CA GLY A 166 -4.39 -14.57 16.40
C GLY A 166 -3.13 -14.95 17.17
N GLN A 167 -3.29 -15.65 18.30
CA GLN A 167 -2.16 -16.08 19.12
C GLN A 167 -1.23 -17.03 18.36
N ARG A 168 -1.78 -18.03 17.65
CA ARG A 168 -0.97 -18.95 16.82
C ARG A 168 -0.21 -18.22 15.72
N LEU A 169 -0.83 -17.23 15.08
CA LEU A 169 -0.17 -16.41 14.06
C LEU A 169 0.99 -15.60 14.66
N PHE A 170 0.78 -15.03 15.84
CA PHE A 170 1.80 -14.31 16.58
C PHE A 170 2.98 -15.21 16.99
N GLU A 171 2.70 -16.40 17.52
CA GLU A 171 3.72 -17.42 17.84
C GLU A 171 4.53 -17.80 16.60
N LYS A 172 3.87 -17.97 15.45
CA LYS A 172 4.56 -18.24 14.18
C LYS A 172 5.47 -17.10 13.76
N LEU A 173 5.05 -15.85 13.86
CA LEU A 173 5.89 -14.68 13.56
C LEU A 173 7.12 -14.60 14.47
N LEU A 174 6.94 -14.85 15.78
CA LEU A 174 8.06 -14.93 16.74
C LEU A 174 9.04 -16.06 16.38
N GLN A 175 8.52 -17.21 15.96
CA GLN A 175 9.32 -18.34 15.51
C GLN A 175 10.18 -17.96 14.29
N LEU A 176 9.58 -17.38 13.25
CA LEU A 176 10.30 -16.99 12.03
C LEU A 176 11.38 -15.95 12.33
N THR A 177 11.06 -14.95 13.15
CA THR A 177 12.03 -13.92 13.58
C THR A 177 13.24 -14.55 14.29
N SER A 178 13.05 -15.68 14.98
CA SER A 178 14.13 -16.41 15.67
C SER A 178 14.94 -17.34 14.74
N GLN A 179 14.50 -17.57 13.50
CA GLN A 179 15.09 -18.51 12.53
C GLN A 179 15.98 -17.83 11.48
N ASN A 180 16.54 -16.65 11.76
CA ASN A 180 17.29 -15.82 10.79
C ASN A 180 16.50 -15.47 9.51
N ILE A 181 15.17 -15.46 9.58
CA ILE A 181 14.31 -14.93 8.52
C ILE A 181 14.17 -13.43 8.74
N GLU A 182 14.38 -12.64 7.69
CA GLU A 182 14.25 -11.19 7.76
C GLU A 182 12.77 -10.80 7.88
N VAL A 183 12.37 -10.25 9.02
CA VAL A 183 10.98 -9.82 9.25
C VAL A 183 10.93 -8.30 9.32
N LYS A 184 10.29 -7.65 8.34
CA LYS A 184 10.11 -6.19 8.27
C LYS A 184 8.65 -5.82 8.38
N LEU A 185 8.33 -4.95 9.33
CA LEU A 185 6.97 -4.59 9.69
C LEU A 185 6.78 -3.09 9.55
N VAL A 186 5.71 -2.68 8.87
CA VAL A 186 5.30 -1.28 8.78
C VAL A 186 3.96 -1.10 9.48
N SER A 187 3.91 -0.15 10.41
CA SER A 187 2.73 0.16 11.20
C SER A 187 2.47 1.65 11.29
N ASP A 188 1.24 2.03 11.60
CA ASP A 188 0.90 3.39 11.97
C ASP A 188 1.56 3.77 13.30
N VAL A 189 1.99 5.03 13.45
CA VAL A 189 2.64 5.49 14.69
C VAL A 189 1.74 5.38 15.93
N THR A 190 0.42 5.42 15.79
CA THR A 190 -0.49 5.30 16.93
C THR A 190 -0.87 3.86 17.25
N ALA A 191 -0.29 2.87 16.58
CA ALA A 191 -0.47 1.46 16.91
C ALA A 191 0.39 1.13 18.15
N ASP A 192 -0.15 1.39 19.33
CA ASP A 192 0.41 0.88 20.58
C ASP A 192 0.12 -0.63 20.66
N SER A 193 1.16 -1.44 20.53
CA SER A 193 1.01 -2.89 20.42
C SER A 193 2.18 -3.62 21.06
N LYS A 194 1.87 -4.33 22.14
CA LYS A 194 2.76 -5.31 22.78
C LYS A 194 3.24 -6.39 21.79
N VAL A 195 2.48 -6.67 20.73
CA VAL A 195 2.85 -7.60 19.66
C VAL A 195 4.04 -7.06 18.86
N LEU A 196 3.99 -5.78 18.45
CA LEU A 196 5.10 -5.14 17.74
C LEU A 196 6.35 -5.04 18.61
N GLU A 197 6.20 -4.68 19.89
CA GLU A 197 7.32 -4.63 20.84
C GLU A 197 7.98 -6.00 21.00
N ALA A 198 7.20 -7.07 21.16
CA ALA A 198 7.72 -8.42 21.28
C ALA A 198 8.45 -8.89 20.01
N LEU A 199 7.92 -8.58 18.83
CA LEU A 199 8.57 -8.91 17.55
C LEU A 199 9.89 -8.13 17.39
N LYS A 200 9.89 -6.84 17.74
CA LYS A 200 11.08 -6.00 17.73
C LYS A 200 12.15 -6.53 18.68
N LEU A 201 11.78 -6.96 19.89
CA LEU A 201 12.69 -7.58 20.85
C LEU A 201 13.28 -8.90 20.35
N LYS A 202 12.58 -9.62 19.47
CA LYS A 202 13.09 -10.83 18.82
C LYS A 202 13.94 -10.57 17.58
N GLY A 203 14.04 -9.33 17.12
CA GLY A 203 14.89 -8.94 15.99
C GLY A 203 14.13 -8.50 14.73
N ALA A 204 12.79 -8.41 14.76
CA ALA A 204 12.05 -7.87 13.63
C ALA A 204 12.32 -6.37 13.45
N GLU A 205 12.49 -5.91 12.22
CA GLU A 205 12.57 -4.49 11.92
C GLU A 205 11.16 -3.87 11.91
N VAL A 206 10.87 -2.98 12.85
CA VAL A 206 9.59 -2.27 12.92
C VAL A 206 9.76 -0.82 12.51
N THR A 207 9.03 -0.40 11.48
CA THR A 207 8.98 0.98 10.99
C THR A 207 7.60 1.59 11.25
N TYR A 208 7.60 2.72 11.94
CA TYR A 208 6.39 3.47 12.26
C TYR A 208 6.21 4.64 11.31
N MET A 209 5.01 4.74 10.73
CA MET A 209 4.62 5.80 9.81
C MET A 209 3.71 6.81 10.51
N ASN A 210 4.17 8.06 10.61
CA ASN A 210 3.40 9.14 11.22
C ASN A 210 2.63 9.92 10.14
N MET A 211 1.44 9.43 9.79
CA MET A 211 0.56 10.13 8.85
C MET A 211 0.07 11.48 9.35
N THR A 212 -0.04 11.63 10.67
CA THR A 212 -0.46 12.88 11.29
C THR A 212 0.48 14.04 10.96
N ALA A 213 1.77 13.76 10.74
CA ALA A 213 2.76 14.76 10.36
C ALA A 213 2.53 15.35 8.95
N TYR A 214 1.84 14.64 8.06
CA TYR A 214 1.67 15.06 6.67
C TYR A 214 0.30 15.70 6.41
N ASN A 215 -0.77 15.02 6.78
CA ASN A 215 -2.14 15.41 6.41
C ASN A 215 -3.20 14.96 7.43
N LYS A 216 -2.80 14.66 8.68
CA LYS A 216 -3.71 14.18 9.74
C LYS A 216 -4.40 12.83 9.45
N GLY A 217 -3.97 12.10 8.42
CA GLY A 217 -4.48 10.76 8.11
C GLY A 217 -3.89 9.66 8.98
N ARG A 218 -4.13 8.41 8.58
CA ARG A 218 -3.66 7.16 9.21
C ARG A 218 -3.15 6.18 8.16
N LEU A 219 -2.27 5.26 8.56
CA LEU A 219 -1.93 4.09 7.74
C LEU A 219 -3.04 3.03 7.88
N GLN A 220 -3.82 2.84 6.83
CA GLN A 220 -4.88 1.83 6.76
C GLN A 220 -4.52 0.67 5.82
N SER A 221 -3.35 0.71 5.18
CA SER A 221 -2.88 -0.33 4.26
C SER A 221 -2.76 -1.71 4.93
N SER A 222 -3.08 -2.76 4.17
CA SER A 222 -2.83 -4.15 4.58
C SER A 222 -2.40 -5.02 3.40
N PHE A 223 -1.11 -5.36 3.34
CA PHE A 223 -0.54 -6.29 2.38
C PHE A 223 0.74 -6.91 2.90
N TRP A 224 1.04 -8.12 2.43
CA TRP A 224 2.21 -8.89 2.84
C TRP A 224 3.01 -9.29 1.60
N ILE A 225 4.33 -9.37 1.74
CA ILE A 225 5.24 -9.91 0.75
C ILE A 225 6.10 -10.98 1.44
N VAL A 226 6.15 -12.18 0.88
CA VAL A 226 6.93 -13.30 1.44
C VAL A 226 7.91 -13.82 0.40
N ASP A 227 9.18 -13.91 0.80
CA ASP A 227 10.31 -14.40 0.00
C ASP A 227 10.43 -13.77 -1.39
N LYS A 228 9.96 -12.52 -1.53
CA LYS A 228 9.83 -11.79 -2.80
C LYS A 228 9.06 -12.55 -3.90
N GLN A 229 8.19 -13.48 -3.52
CA GLN A 229 7.47 -14.38 -4.43
C GLN A 229 5.96 -14.38 -4.23
N HIS A 230 5.52 -14.24 -2.98
CA HIS A 230 4.11 -14.34 -2.62
C HIS A 230 3.60 -13.02 -2.11
N VAL A 231 2.31 -12.75 -2.35
CA VAL A 231 1.65 -11.51 -1.92
C VAL A 231 0.32 -11.86 -1.26
N TYR A 232 -0.01 -11.18 -0.17
CA TYR A 232 -1.40 -11.02 0.29
C TYR A 232 -1.79 -9.55 0.17
N ILE A 233 -3.02 -9.26 -0.25
CA ILE A 233 -3.64 -7.93 -0.15
C ILE A 233 -5.13 -8.08 0.14
N GLY A 234 -5.68 -7.27 1.04
CA GLY A 234 -7.08 -7.36 1.42
C GLY A 234 -7.50 -6.39 2.51
N SER A 235 -8.72 -6.53 3.00
CA SER A 235 -9.30 -5.64 4.02
C SER A 235 -8.78 -5.89 5.44
N ALA A 236 -8.29 -7.11 5.72
CA ALA A 236 -7.96 -7.52 7.08
C ALA A 236 -6.60 -6.99 7.55
N GLY A 237 -6.56 -6.33 8.71
CA GLY A 237 -5.34 -6.10 9.49
C GLY A 237 -5.02 -7.25 10.44
N LEU A 238 -3.79 -7.27 10.99
CA LEU A 238 -3.31 -8.22 12.00
C LEU A 238 -3.97 -8.00 13.37
N ASP A 239 -5.24 -8.34 13.46
CA ASP A 239 -6.09 -8.25 14.66
C ASP A 239 -6.85 -9.57 14.80
N TRP A 240 -6.92 -10.10 16.02
CA TRP A 240 -7.64 -11.31 16.36
C TRP A 240 -9.11 -11.25 15.92
N ARG A 241 -9.72 -10.06 15.94
CA ARG A 241 -11.10 -9.85 15.46
C ARG A 241 -11.23 -10.13 13.98
N SER A 242 -10.23 -9.75 13.16
CA SER A 242 -10.18 -10.05 11.72
C SER A 242 -10.21 -11.55 11.42
N LEU A 243 -9.75 -12.37 12.37
CA LEU A 243 -9.60 -13.82 12.22
C LEU A 243 -10.79 -14.63 12.77
N GLY A 244 -11.70 -14.01 13.54
CA GLY A 244 -12.79 -14.76 14.17
C GLY A 244 -14.15 -14.05 14.21
N GLN A 245 -14.17 -12.72 14.31
CA GLN A 245 -15.40 -11.96 14.57
C GLN A 245 -15.80 -11.02 13.42
N MET A 246 -14.83 -10.63 12.57
CA MET A 246 -15.07 -9.70 11.46
C MET A 246 -15.10 -10.46 10.15
N LYS A 247 -16.03 -10.08 9.27
CA LYS A 247 -16.05 -10.60 7.91
C LYS A 247 -15.05 -9.82 7.08
N GLU A 248 -14.09 -10.53 6.50
CA GLU A 248 -12.93 -9.99 5.79
C GLU A 248 -12.75 -10.67 4.45
N LEU A 249 -12.10 -9.98 3.51
CA LEU A 249 -11.79 -10.52 2.20
C LEU A 249 -10.45 -9.99 1.68
N GLY A 250 -9.71 -10.87 1.01
CA GLY A 250 -8.47 -10.53 0.32
C GLY A 250 -8.11 -11.59 -0.70
N VAL A 251 -6.93 -11.43 -1.30
CA VAL A 251 -6.37 -12.38 -2.25
C VAL A 251 -4.93 -12.70 -1.91
N ILE A 252 -4.52 -13.94 -2.17
CA ILE A 252 -3.14 -14.39 -2.09
C ILE A 252 -2.64 -14.76 -3.49
N PHE A 253 -1.54 -14.14 -3.92
CA PHE A 253 -0.79 -14.52 -5.10
C PHE A 253 0.39 -15.38 -4.70
N TYR A 254 0.57 -16.49 -5.42
CA TYR A 254 1.71 -17.38 -5.27
C TYR A 254 2.58 -17.34 -6.52
N ASN A 255 3.90 -17.32 -6.33
CA ASN A 255 4.92 -17.31 -7.38
C ASN A 255 4.73 -16.15 -8.37
N CYS A 256 4.42 -14.96 -7.86
CA CYS A 256 4.07 -13.78 -8.64
C CYS A 256 5.08 -12.66 -8.46
N SER A 257 6.34 -12.95 -8.75
CA SER A 257 7.44 -12.03 -8.48
C SER A 257 7.37 -10.75 -9.32
N CYS A 258 6.70 -10.73 -10.48
CA CYS A 258 6.45 -9.48 -11.22
C CYS A 258 5.53 -8.53 -10.46
N LEU A 259 4.49 -9.04 -9.79
CA LEU A 259 3.59 -8.23 -8.96
C LEU A 259 4.31 -7.77 -7.69
N VAL A 260 5.10 -8.67 -7.10
CA VAL A 260 5.92 -8.36 -5.92
C VAL A 260 6.85 -7.20 -6.19
N LEU A 261 7.55 -7.18 -7.33
CA LEU A 261 8.44 -6.07 -7.70
C LEU A 261 7.77 -4.71 -7.57
N ASP A 262 6.52 -4.61 -8.01
CA ASP A 262 5.79 -3.36 -7.99
C ASP A 262 5.27 -3.01 -6.59
N LEU A 263 4.76 -4.00 -5.85
CA LEU A 263 4.28 -3.83 -4.48
C LEU A 263 5.42 -3.53 -3.49
N GLN A 264 6.60 -4.10 -3.70
CA GLN A 264 7.80 -3.80 -2.91
C GLN A 264 8.18 -2.32 -2.99
N ARG A 265 7.87 -1.64 -4.10
CA ARG A 265 8.10 -0.19 -4.20
C ARG A 265 7.17 0.61 -3.29
N ILE A 266 5.94 0.14 -3.06
CA ILE A 266 5.02 0.73 -2.06
C ILE A 266 5.54 0.47 -0.65
N PHE A 267 5.97 -0.76 -0.37
CA PHE A 267 6.61 -1.10 0.92
C PHE A 267 7.83 -0.20 1.20
N ALA A 268 8.74 -0.09 0.23
CA ALA A 268 9.93 0.75 0.32
C ALA A 268 9.57 2.24 0.45
N LEU A 269 8.49 2.70 -0.20
CA LEU A 269 8.00 4.07 -0.03
C LEU A 269 7.61 4.33 1.43
N TYR A 270 6.78 3.47 2.03
CA TYR A 270 6.38 3.62 3.42
C TYR A 270 7.59 3.55 4.37
N SER A 271 8.50 2.61 4.14
CA SER A 271 9.75 2.51 4.91
C SER A 271 10.64 3.75 4.78
N SER A 272 10.71 4.36 3.60
CA SER A 272 11.51 5.58 3.36
C SER A 272 11.00 6.83 4.08
N LEU A 273 9.77 6.79 4.59
CA LEU A 273 9.15 7.87 5.38
C LEU A 273 9.45 7.77 6.88
N LYS A 274 10.21 6.75 7.30
CA LYS A 274 10.74 6.61 8.65
C LYS A 274 11.49 7.89 9.06
N PHE A 275 11.07 8.48 10.18
CA PHE A 275 11.61 9.73 10.73
C PHE A 275 11.44 11.01 9.88
N LYS A 276 10.65 10.96 8.80
CA LYS A 276 10.37 12.16 8.01
C LYS A 276 9.13 12.88 8.56
N SER A 277 9.23 14.22 8.61
CA SER A 277 8.12 15.11 8.98
C SER A 277 7.49 15.81 7.77
N ARG A 278 8.11 15.67 6.59
CA ARG A 278 7.62 16.22 5.33
C ARG A 278 7.82 15.21 4.20
N VAL A 279 6.88 15.19 3.28
CA VAL A 279 6.96 14.37 2.08
C VAL A 279 8.06 14.95 1.16
N PRO A 280 8.95 14.12 0.60
CA PRO A 280 9.92 14.58 -0.39
C PRO A 280 9.22 15.29 -1.56
N GLN A 281 9.78 16.40 -2.03
CA GLN A 281 9.26 17.07 -3.23
C GLN A 281 9.44 16.22 -4.48
N THR A 282 10.46 15.37 -4.50
CA THR A 282 10.73 14.41 -5.57
C THR A 282 10.97 13.03 -4.97
N TRP A 283 10.38 12.01 -5.60
CA TRP A 283 10.59 10.62 -5.23
C TRP A 283 11.78 10.04 -6.01
N SER A 284 12.54 9.16 -5.36
CA SER A 284 13.55 8.36 -6.04
C SER A 284 12.91 7.53 -7.16
N LYS A 285 13.61 7.38 -8.29
CA LYS A 285 13.16 6.54 -9.41
C LYS A 285 12.88 5.09 -8.99
N ARG A 286 13.56 4.62 -7.92
CA ARG A 286 13.36 3.29 -7.34
C ARG A 286 11.96 3.09 -6.74
N LEU A 287 11.24 4.17 -6.47
CA LEU A 287 9.88 4.16 -5.90
C LEU A 287 8.78 4.40 -6.94
N TYR A 288 9.12 4.63 -8.21
CA TYR A 288 8.13 4.84 -9.27
C TYR A 288 7.30 3.58 -9.50
N GLY A 289 6.05 3.68 -9.96
CA GLY A 289 5.30 2.48 -10.32
C GLY A 289 5.94 1.75 -11.50
N VAL A 290 5.91 0.41 -11.47
CA VAL A 290 6.28 -0.46 -12.60
C VAL A 290 5.11 -0.59 -13.57
N TYR A 291 3.91 -0.74 -12.99
CA TYR A 291 2.64 -0.92 -13.68
C TYR A 291 1.61 0.10 -13.17
N ASP A 292 0.75 0.54 -14.08
CA ASP A 292 -0.35 1.47 -13.80
C ASP A 292 -1.57 1.10 -14.65
N ASN A 293 -2.61 1.94 -14.60
CA ASN A 293 -3.83 1.75 -15.37
C ASN A 293 -3.62 1.74 -16.91
N GLU A 294 -2.54 2.35 -17.41
CA GLU A 294 -2.23 2.38 -18.85
C GLU A 294 -1.32 1.20 -19.24
N LYS A 295 -0.25 0.97 -18.47
CA LYS A 295 0.71 -0.13 -18.62
C LYS A 295 0.46 -1.20 -17.55
N LYS A 296 -0.60 -1.97 -17.72
CA LYS A 296 -0.98 -3.07 -16.81
C LYS A 296 -0.02 -4.27 -16.92
N LEU A 297 0.32 -4.92 -15.80
CA LEU A 297 1.08 -6.19 -15.80
C LEU A 297 0.28 -7.25 -16.54
N GLN A 298 0.88 -7.89 -17.55
CA GLN A 298 0.31 -9.06 -18.21
C GLN A 298 0.75 -10.32 -17.47
N LEU A 299 -0.20 -11.14 -17.01
CA LEU A 299 0.08 -12.34 -16.22
C LEU A 299 -0.95 -13.45 -16.48
N GLN A 300 -0.61 -14.67 -16.08
CA GLN A 300 -1.54 -15.79 -16.02
C GLN A 300 -1.91 -16.04 -14.57
N LEU A 301 -3.22 -16.04 -14.25
CA LEU A 301 -3.74 -16.34 -12.92
C LEU A 301 -4.55 -17.62 -12.98
N ASN A 302 -4.09 -18.68 -12.33
CA ASN A 302 -4.77 -19.99 -12.42
C ASN A 302 -5.01 -20.41 -13.90
N GLU A 303 -3.99 -20.21 -14.75
CA GLU A 303 -4.03 -20.47 -16.21
C GLU A 303 -4.93 -19.54 -17.03
N THR A 304 -5.63 -18.59 -16.41
CA THR A 304 -6.43 -17.57 -17.12
C THR A 304 -5.57 -16.36 -17.47
N LYS A 305 -5.74 -15.83 -18.68
CA LYS A 305 -5.04 -14.60 -19.12
C LYS A 305 -5.63 -13.39 -18.38
N SER A 306 -4.77 -12.70 -17.65
CA SER A 306 -5.16 -11.63 -16.74
C SER A 306 -4.25 -10.42 -16.90
N GLN A 307 -4.75 -9.27 -16.46
CA GLN A 307 -3.96 -8.07 -16.28
C GLN A 307 -4.12 -7.58 -14.84
N ALA A 308 -3.08 -6.98 -14.26
CA ALA A 308 -3.18 -6.43 -12.91
C ALA A 308 -2.29 -5.19 -12.74
N PHE A 309 -2.62 -4.36 -11.77
CA PHE A 309 -1.75 -3.29 -11.28
C PHE A 309 -2.16 -2.94 -9.84
N VAL A 310 -1.21 -2.37 -9.08
CA VAL A 310 -1.47 -1.87 -7.73
C VAL A 310 -1.54 -0.36 -7.73
N SER A 311 -2.41 0.18 -6.89
CA SER A 311 -2.61 1.61 -6.68
C SER A 311 -2.24 2.00 -5.25
N ASN A 312 -2.01 3.28 -5.02
CA ASN A 312 -1.65 3.80 -3.71
C ASN A 312 -2.43 5.08 -3.40
N SER A 313 -2.58 5.39 -2.11
CA SER A 313 -3.15 6.63 -1.61
C SER A 313 -2.38 7.15 -0.40
N PRO A 314 -2.53 8.44 -0.03
CA PRO A 314 -3.21 9.49 -0.78
C PRO A 314 -2.34 9.96 -1.97
N LYS A 315 -2.81 10.94 -2.75
CA LYS A 315 -2.03 11.51 -3.87
C LYS A 315 -0.60 11.96 -3.49
N LEU A 316 -0.39 12.38 -2.24
CA LEU A 316 0.94 12.72 -1.71
C LEU A 316 1.94 11.57 -1.79
N PHE A 317 1.47 10.32 -1.74
CA PHE A 317 2.29 9.10 -1.83
C PHE A 317 2.14 8.38 -3.16
N CYS A 318 1.86 9.13 -4.22
CA CYS A 318 1.85 8.60 -5.58
C CYS A 318 3.08 9.12 -6.34
N PRO A 319 4.20 8.36 -6.35
CA PRO A 319 5.31 8.63 -7.26
C PRO A 319 4.88 8.54 -8.72
N LYS A 320 5.78 8.95 -9.62
CA LYS A 320 5.55 8.85 -11.06
C LYS A 320 5.21 7.40 -11.47
N ASN A 321 4.30 7.25 -12.44
CA ASN A 321 3.80 5.97 -12.97
C ASN A 321 3.09 5.07 -11.93
N ARG A 322 2.69 5.58 -10.76
CA ARG A 322 1.80 4.87 -9.84
C ARG A 322 0.39 5.41 -10.01
N SER A 323 -0.59 4.53 -10.20
CA SER A 323 -1.99 4.92 -10.17
C SER A 323 -2.43 5.30 -8.76
N PHE A 324 -3.17 6.40 -8.64
CA PHE A 324 -3.88 6.76 -7.42
C PHE A 324 -5.11 5.86 -7.26
N ASP A 325 -5.49 5.47 -6.04
CA ASP A 325 -6.59 4.50 -5.85
C ASP A 325 -7.91 4.95 -6.48
N ILE A 326 -8.20 6.26 -6.47
CA ILE A 326 -9.42 6.79 -7.06
C ILE A 326 -9.46 6.56 -8.59
N ASP A 327 -8.33 6.76 -9.26
CA ASP A 327 -8.18 6.59 -10.70
C ASP A 327 -8.26 5.09 -11.05
N ALA A 328 -7.74 4.24 -10.18
CA ALA A 328 -7.86 2.79 -10.29
C ALA A 328 -9.34 2.35 -10.19
N ILE A 329 -10.09 2.85 -9.21
CA ILE A 329 -11.53 2.56 -9.07
C ILE A 329 -12.31 3.09 -10.27
N TYR A 330 -12.01 4.31 -10.73
CA TYR A 330 -12.63 4.90 -11.92
C TYR A 330 -12.43 4.01 -13.15
N SER A 331 -11.21 3.53 -13.38
CA SER A 331 -10.91 2.64 -14.52
C SER A 331 -11.79 1.38 -14.53
N VAL A 332 -12.02 0.77 -13.36
CA VAL A 332 -12.86 -0.42 -13.24
C VAL A 332 -14.33 -0.08 -13.49
N ILE A 333 -14.81 1.05 -13.00
CA ILE A 333 -16.19 1.50 -13.24
C ILE A 333 -16.39 1.84 -14.72
N ASP A 334 -15.43 2.49 -15.37
CA ASP A 334 -15.49 2.90 -16.79
C ASP A 334 -15.43 1.73 -17.77
N ASP A 335 -14.65 0.70 -17.43
CA ASP A 335 -14.55 -0.51 -18.24
C ASP A 335 -15.84 -1.36 -18.17
N ALA A 336 -16.58 -1.31 -17.07
CA ALA A 336 -17.80 -2.10 -16.85
C ALA A 336 -18.87 -1.86 -17.94
N LYS A 337 -19.46 -2.94 -18.46
CA LYS A 337 -20.51 -2.90 -19.50
C LYS A 337 -21.86 -3.38 -18.99
N GLN A 338 -21.89 -4.26 -18.00
CA GLN A 338 -23.14 -4.88 -17.55
C GLN A 338 -23.51 -4.54 -16.11
N TYR A 339 -22.55 -4.66 -15.20
CA TYR A 339 -22.80 -4.43 -13.78
C TYR A 339 -21.57 -3.94 -13.03
N VAL A 340 -21.83 -3.27 -11.91
CA VAL A 340 -20.85 -2.86 -10.91
C VAL A 340 -21.41 -3.23 -9.53
N TYR A 341 -20.78 -4.20 -8.87
CA TYR A 341 -21.17 -4.66 -7.54
C TYR A 341 -20.11 -4.24 -6.54
N ILE A 342 -20.50 -3.51 -5.49
CA ILE A 342 -19.59 -2.88 -4.52
C ILE A 342 -19.98 -3.35 -3.11
N ALA A 343 -18.99 -3.83 -2.36
CA ALA A 343 -19.13 -4.21 -0.96
C ALA A 343 -18.12 -3.45 -0.10
N VAL A 344 -18.64 -2.64 0.85
CA VAL A 344 -17.88 -1.72 1.71
C VAL A 344 -18.44 -1.72 3.13
N THR A 345 -17.63 -1.32 4.12
CA THR A 345 -18.12 -1.10 5.48
C THR A 345 -18.99 0.15 5.51
N ASP A 346 -18.42 1.28 5.07
CA ASP A 346 -19.05 2.59 5.10
C ASP A 346 -19.09 3.23 3.70
N TYR A 347 -20.18 3.94 3.43
CA TYR A 347 -20.39 4.74 2.22
C TYR A 347 -20.78 6.15 2.62
N LEU A 348 -19.86 7.09 2.49
CA LEU A 348 -20.10 8.48 2.86
C LEU A 348 -19.31 9.43 1.95
N PRO A 349 -19.98 10.06 0.96
CA PRO A 349 -19.40 11.06 0.05
C PRO A 349 -19.02 12.40 0.74
N ILE A 350 -18.38 12.32 1.91
CA ILE A 350 -17.94 13.46 2.72
C ILE A 350 -16.49 13.21 3.13
N SER A 351 -15.69 14.26 3.06
CA SER A 351 -14.41 14.34 3.76
C SER A 351 -14.53 15.30 4.95
N SER A 352 -14.10 14.85 6.11
CA SER A 352 -14.15 15.59 7.36
C SER A 352 -12.75 15.95 7.86
N THR A 353 -12.60 17.13 8.44
CA THR A 353 -11.47 17.47 9.31
C THR A 353 -12.00 17.73 10.72
N SER A 354 -11.12 18.04 11.66
CA SER A 354 -11.52 18.42 13.02
C SER A 354 -12.47 19.62 13.08
N SER A 355 -12.52 20.46 12.04
CA SER A 355 -13.32 21.70 12.03
C SER A 355 -14.33 21.81 10.90
N LYS A 356 -14.27 20.97 9.87
CA LYS A 356 -15.10 21.13 8.67
C LYS A 356 -15.46 19.80 8.02
N ARG A 357 -16.73 19.61 7.67
CA ARG A 357 -17.19 18.58 6.73
C ARG A 357 -17.30 19.21 5.33
N THR A 358 -16.75 18.55 4.33
CA THR A 358 -16.79 18.98 2.92
C THR A 358 -17.36 17.85 2.08
N TYR A 359 -18.27 18.17 1.15
CA TYR A 359 -18.77 17.20 0.18
C TYR A 359 -17.63 16.72 -0.72
N TRP A 360 -17.48 15.40 -0.84
CA TRP A 360 -16.47 14.75 -1.66
C TRP A 360 -17.20 13.88 -2.70
N PRO A 361 -17.46 14.42 -3.91
CA PRO A 361 -18.36 13.80 -4.88
C PRO A 361 -17.76 12.65 -5.67
N ASP A 362 -16.45 12.42 -5.58
CA ASP A 362 -15.71 11.70 -6.63
C ASP A 362 -16.27 10.30 -6.94
N LEU A 363 -16.39 9.40 -5.96
CA LEU A 363 -16.93 8.05 -6.18
C LEU A 363 -18.47 8.05 -6.37
N ASP A 364 -19.19 8.93 -5.67
CA ASP A 364 -20.65 9.09 -5.79
C ASP A 364 -21.04 9.54 -7.20
N GLY A 365 -20.32 10.52 -7.75
CA GLY A 365 -20.45 11.02 -9.11
C GLY A 365 -20.16 9.94 -10.14
N LYS A 366 -19.15 9.10 -9.92
CA LYS A 366 -18.82 7.99 -10.82
C LYS A 366 -19.90 6.91 -10.86
N ILE A 367 -20.50 6.59 -9.71
CA ILE A 367 -21.68 5.71 -9.65
C ILE A 367 -22.85 6.31 -10.44
N ARG A 368 -23.13 7.61 -10.24
CA ARG A 368 -24.21 8.32 -10.96
C ARG A 368 -23.98 8.29 -12.48
N GLU A 369 -22.75 8.55 -12.92
CA GLU A 369 -22.38 8.49 -14.33
C GLU A 369 -22.66 7.10 -14.94
N ALA A 370 -22.22 6.03 -14.26
CA ALA A 370 -22.43 4.65 -14.71
C ALA A 370 -23.92 4.28 -14.81
N LEU A 371 -24.73 4.73 -13.83
CA LEU A 371 -26.18 4.50 -13.79
C LEU A 371 -26.92 5.24 -14.91
N VAL A 372 -26.63 6.54 -15.07
CA VAL A 372 -27.41 7.45 -15.93
C VAL A 372 -26.96 7.38 -17.38
N LEU A 373 -25.66 7.43 -17.63
CA LEU A 373 -25.12 7.59 -18.99
C LEU A 373 -24.83 6.26 -19.68
N ARG A 374 -24.61 5.19 -18.89
CA ARG A 374 -24.19 3.87 -19.43
C ARG A 374 -25.17 2.74 -19.10
N SER A 375 -26.23 3.03 -18.33
CA SER A 375 -27.25 2.06 -17.90
C SER A 375 -26.65 0.78 -17.26
N VAL A 376 -25.52 0.93 -16.56
CA VAL A 376 -24.85 -0.17 -15.88
C VAL A 376 -25.60 -0.52 -14.60
N LYS A 377 -25.81 -1.81 -14.32
CA LYS A 377 -26.53 -2.26 -13.12
C LYS A 377 -25.63 -2.12 -11.89
N VAL A 378 -25.98 -1.26 -10.94
CA VAL A 378 -25.19 -1.07 -9.72
C VAL A 378 -25.86 -1.75 -8.52
N ARG A 379 -25.08 -2.53 -7.77
CA ARG A 379 -25.49 -3.07 -6.45
C ARG A 379 -24.51 -2.62 -5.38
N LEU A 380 -25.01 -1.94 -4.35
CA LEU A 380 -24.23 -1.52 -3.18
C LEU A 380 -24.61 -2.38 -1.98
N LEU A 381 -23.63 -3.10 -1.41
CA LEU A 381 -23.75 -3.81 -0.15
C LEU A 381 -22.93 -3.07 0.91
N ILE A 382 -23.61 -2.43 1.86
CA ILE A 382 -22.98 -1.56 2.86
C ILE A 382 -23.20 -2.18 4.23
N SER A 383 -22.21 -2.20 5.10
CA SER A 383 -22.40 -2.70 6.47
C SER A 383 -23.30 -1.77 7.28
N PHE A 384 -24.17 -2.35 8.11
CA PHE A 384 -24.96 -1.59 9.06
C PHE A 384 -24.51 -1.91 10.47
N TRP A 385 -24.08 -0.87 11.18
CA TRP A 385 -23.49 -0.98 12.50
C TRP A 385 -23.75 0.31 13.31
N LYS A 386 -23.38 0.32 14.59
CA LYS A 386 -23.75 1.39 15.52
C LYS A 386 -23.15 2.75 15.12
N GLU A 387 -21.98 2.73 14.48
CA GLU A 387 -21.24 3.92 14.05
C GLU A 387 -21.57 4.38 12.63
N THR A 388 -22.49 3.71 11.91
CA THR A 388 -22.94 4.15 10.58
C THR A 388 -23.49 5.58 10.63
N ASP A 389 -22.88 6.51 9.90
CA ASP A 389 -23.30 7.92 9.89
C ASP A 389 -24.74 8.02 9.31
N PRO A 390 -25.68 8.71 9.97
CA PRO A 390 -27.05 8.86 9.48
C PRO A 390 -27.17 9.43 8.06
N LEU A 391 -26.21 10.27 7.63
CA LEU A 391 -26.18 10.83 6.28
C LEU A 391 -25.98 9.76 5.21
N THR A 392 -25.43 8.59 5.54
CA THR A 392 -25.35 7.43 4.64
C THR A 392 -26.73 7.15 4.02
N PHE A 393 -27.79 7.13 4.83
CA PHE A 393 -29.15 6.90 4.34
C PHE A 393 -29.65 8.01 3.42
N ASN A 394 -29.27 9.26 3.68
CA ASN A 394 -29.64 10.41 2.86
C ASN A 394 -28.94 10.37 1.50
N PHE A 395 -27.64 10.07 1.45
CA PHE A 395 -26.90 9.91 0.20
C PHE A 395 -27.40 8.72 -0.62
N ILE A 396 -27.72 7.59 0.02
CA ILE A 396 -28.33 6.44 -0.65
C ILE A 396 -29.72 6.80 -1.21
N SER A 397 -30.51 7.60 -0.48
CA SER A 397 -31.80 8.07 -0.99
C SER A 397 -31.64 8.99 -2.20
N SER A 398 -30.64 9.89 -2.16
CA SER A 398 -30.27 10.75 -3.29
C SER A 398 -29.82 9.94 -4.52
N LEU A 399 -29.03 8.89 -4.31
CA LEU A 399 -28.62 7.99 -5.39
C LEU A 399 -29.81 7.22 -5.97
N LYS A 400 -30.72 6.70 -5.14
CA LYS A 400 -31.93 6.00 -5.62
C LYS A 400 -32.84 6.92 -6.41
N ALA A 401 -32.99 8.17 -5.99
CA ALA A 401 -33.85 9.16 -6.64
C ALA A 401 -33.45 9.43 -8.10
N ILE A 402 -32.17 9.30 -8.47
CA ILE A 402 -31.69 9.54 -9.83
C ILE A 402 -32.26 8.56 -10.87
N CYS A 403 -32.64 7.35 -10.44
CA CYS A 403 -33.16 6.31 -11.33
C CYS A 403 -34.69 6.36 -11.52
N THR A 404 -35.40 7.26 -10.83
CA THR A 404 -36.88 7.23 -10.77
C THR A 404 -37.54 7.38 -12.14
N GLU A 405 -36.99 8.27 -12.99
CA GLU A 405 -37.55 8.61 -14.31
C GLU A 405 -36.72 8.03 -15.48
N ILE A 406 -35.67 7.26 -15.19
CA ILE A 406 -34.74 6.77 -16.21
C ILE A 406 -35.02 5.30 -16.50
N ALA A 407 -35.58 5.01 -17.67
CA ALA A 407 -35.74 3.65 -18.15
C ALA A 407 -34.38 2.92 -18.13
N ASN A 408 -34.38 1.65 -17.68
CA ASN A 408 -33.18 0.80 -17.51
C ASN A 408 -32.17 1.24 -16.44
N CYS A 409 -32.41 2.30 -15.66
CA CYS A 409 -31.58 2.63 -14.51
C CYS A 409 -31.80 1.62 -13.37
N SER A 410 -30.74 0.91 -12.98
CA SER A 410 -30.84 -0.17 -11.99
C SER A 410 -29.83 0.02 -10.87
N LEU A 411 -30.22 0.80 -9.86
CA LEU A 411 -29.52 0.85 -8.57
C LEU A 411 -30.26 0.04 -7.52
N LYS A 412 -29.57 -0.93 -6.90
CA LYS A 412 -30.07 -1.63 -5.71
C LYS A 412 -29.09 -1.46 -4.57
N VAL A 413 -29.60 -1.21 -3.37
CA VAL A 413 -28.78 -1.05 -2.17
C VAL A 413 -29.35 -1.92 -1.06
N LYS A 414 -28.48 -2.72 -0.44
CA LYS A 414 -28.78 -3.50 0.76
C LYS A 414 -27.77 -3.18 1.85
N PHE A 415 -28.23 -3.28 3.08
CA PHE A 415 -27.41 -3.16 4.26
C PHE A 415 -27.14 -4.55 4.85
N PHE A 416 -25.88 -4.83 5.13
CA PHE A 416 -25.43 -6.08 5.73
C PHE A 416 -25.37 -5.92 7.25
N ASP A 417 -26.32 -6.53 7.94
CA ASP A 417 -26.52 -6.36 9.38
C ASP A 417 -26.27 -7.69 10.10
N LEU A 418 -25.08 -7.82 10.69
CA LEU A 418 -24.64 -9.02 11.42
C LEU A 418 -25.12 -9.05 12.88
N GLU A 419 -25.50 -7.90 13.43
CA GLU A 419 -25.84 -7.76 14.85
C GLU A 419 -27.35 -7.75 15.10
N ARG A 420 -28.18 -7.79 14.06
CA ARG A 420 -29.63 -7.74 14.18
C ARG A 420 -30.21 -8.79 15.13
N GLU A 421 -29.70 -10.01 15.06
CA GLU A 421 -30.19 -11.11 15.90
C GLU A 421 -29.74 -10.95 17.36
N ASN A 422 -28.60 -10.30 17.58
CA ASN A 422 -28.08 -9.94 18.89
C ASN A 422 -28.75 -8.69 19.47
N ALA A 423 -29.42 -7.88 18.65
CA ALA A 423 -30.14 -6.70 19.11
C ALA A 423 -31.16 -7.03 20.23
N CYS A 424 -31.71 -8.25 20.20
CA CYS A 424 -32.68 -8.75 21.19
C CYS A 424 -32.06 -9.65 22.27
N ALA A 425 -30.73 -9.84 22.28
CA ALA A 425 -30.03 -10.58 23.32
C ALA A 425 -30.10 -9.83 24.66
N THR A 426 -30.09 -10.58 25.77
CA THR A 426 -30.10 -10.01 27.12
C THR A 426 -28.82 -9.20 27.36
N LYS A 427 -28.86 -8.24 28.30
CA LYS A 427 -27.68 -7.41 28.62
C LYS A 427 -26.44 -8.25 28.98
N GLU A 428 -26.63 -9.38 29.66
CA GLU A 428 -25.54 -10.31 30.01
C GLU A 428 -24.88 -10.92 28.77
N GLN A 429 -25.67 -11.33 27.77
CA GLN A 429 -25.16 -11.83 26.50
C GLN A 429 -24.48 -10.73 25.67
N LYS A 430 -25.00 -9.49 25.71
CA LYS A 430 -24.40 -8.34 25.01
C LYS A 430 -23.03 -7.96 25.55
N ASN A 431 -22.82 -8.05 26.87
CA ASN A 431 -21.53 -7.69 27.46
C ASN A 431 -20.42 -8.70 27.15
N GLN A 432 -20.77 -9.93 26.74
CA GLN A 432 -19.80 -10.97 26.38
C GLN A 432 -19.56 -11.08 24.87
N THR A 433 -20.36 -10.39 24.05
CA THR A 433 -20.29 -10.50 22.58
C THR A 433 -19.65 -9.24 21.98
N PHE A 434 -18.51 -9.43 21.32
CA PHE A 434 -17.88 -8.39 20.51
C PHE A 434 -18.71 -8.16 19.23
N PRO A 435 -18.86 -6.92 18.76
CA PRO A 435 -19.64 -6.64 17.57
C PRO A 435 -18.98 -7.28 16.35
N LYS A 436 -19.76 -8.03 15.58
CA LYS A 436 -19.38 -8.57 14.28
C LYS A 436 -19.68 -7.54 13.22
N LEU A 437 -18.72 -7.32 12.33
CA LEU A 437 -18.83 -6.33 11.27
C LEU A 437 -18.34 -6.92 9.96
N ASN A 438 -19.02 -6.60 8.87
CA ASN A 438 -18.49 -6.84 7.54
C ASN A 438 -17.56 -5.69 7.16
N ARG A 439 -16.26 -5.99 7.06
CA ARG A 439 -15.22 -5.01 6.74
C ARG A 439 -14.66 -5.19 5.33
N ASN A 440 -15.36 -5.94 4.47
CA ASN A 440 -15.00 -6.11 3.07
C ASN A 440 -14.92 -4.77 2.33
N LYS A 441 -13.94 -4.66 1.43
CA LYS A 441 -13.65 -3.45 0.65
C LYS A 441 -13.27 -3.83 -0.78
N TYR A 442 -14.27 -4.17 -1.57
CA TYR A 442 -14.06 -4.62 -2.94
C TYR A 442 -15.18 -4.18 -3.88
N MET A 443 -14.86 -4.22 -5.18
CA MET A 443 -15.79 -4.02 -6.26
C MET A 443 -15.54 -5.08 -7.34
N VAL A 444 -16.60 -5.60 -7.94
CA VAL A 444 -16.52 -6.57 -9.04
C VAL A 444 -17.47 -6.17 -10.16
N THR A 445 -17.00 -6.32 -11.39
CA THR A 445 -17.69 -5.98 -12.64
C THR A 445 -17.71 -7.19 -13.57
N ASP A 446 -18.22 -7.03 -14.79
CA ASP A 446 -18.24 -8.07 -15.81
C ASP A 446 -16.87 -8.44 -16.40
N GLY A 447 -15.83 -7.62 -16.18
CA GLY A 447 -14.47 -7.88 -16.69
C GLY A 447 -13.33 -7.60 -15.71
N ALA A 448 -13.62 -7.02 -14.55
CA ALA A 448 -12.60 -6.52 -13.63
C ALA A 448 -13.03 -6.54 -12.16
N ALA A 449 -12.06 -6.59 -11.27
CA ALA A 449 -12.24 -6.48 -9.82
C ALA A 449 -11.26 -5.47 -9.25
N TYR A 450 -11.70 -4.76 -8.21
CA TYR A 450 -10.88 -3.94 -7.34
C TYR A 450 -10.96 -4.50 -5.91
N ILE A 451 -9.82 -4.70 -5.27
CA ILE A 451 -9.72 -5.08 -3.85
C ILE A 451 -8.80 -4.07 -3.19
N GLY A 452 -9.23 -3.44 -2.10
CA GLY A 452 -8.46 -2.39 -1.44
C GLY A 452 -8.60 -2.38 0.06
N ASN A 453 -8.03 -1.34 0.67
CA ASN A 453 -8.00 -1.17 2.12
C ASN A 453 -8.97 -0.10 2.66
N PHE A 454 -9.62 0.67 1.79
CA PHE A 454 -10.49 1.80 2.17
C PHE A 454 -11.98 1.53 2.06
N ASP A 455 -12.72 2.13 2.98
CA ASP A 455 -14.16 2.31 2.83
C ASP A 455 -14.45 3.47 1.87
N TRP A 456 -15.69 3.59 1.40
CA TRP A 456 -16.02 4.60 0.39
C TRP A 456 -16.39 5.92 1.06
N VAL A 457 -15.39 6.46 1.78
CA VAL A 457 -15.44 7.68 2.57
C VAL A 457 -14.34 8.63 2.12
N GLY A 458 -14.64 9.93 2.00
CA GLY A 458 -13.69 10.90 1.41
C GLY A 458 -12.36 11.01 2.15
N ASN A 459 -12.36 10.85 3.48
CA ASN A 459 -11.12 10.84 4.27
C ASN A 459 -10.16 9.71 3.89
N ASP A 460 -10.68 8.54 3.53
CA ASP A 460 -9.83 7.38 3.28
C ASP A 460 -8.94 7.62 2.06
N PHE A 461 -9.49 8.16 0.98
CA PHE A 461 -8.74 8.47 -0.24
C PHE A 461 -7.89 9.75 -0.15
N THR A 462 -8.32 10.74 0.64
CA THR A 462 -7.66 12.06 0.67
C THR A 462 -6.60 12.19 1.76
N GLN A 463 -6.75 11.44 2.86
CA GLN A 463 -5.90 11.55 4.04
C GLN A 463 -5.14 10.27 4.34
N ASN A 464 -5.79 9.11 4.26
CA ASN A 464 -5.20 7.85 4.71
C ASN A 464 -4.25 7.24 3.68
N ALA A 465 -3.29 6.47 4.18
CA ALA A 465 -2.39 5.68 3.35
C ALA A 465 -2.95 4.26 3.19
N GLY A 466 -3.06 3.80 1.95
CA GLY A 466 -3.71 2.54 1.60
C GLY A 466 -3.29 2.08 0.22
N THR A 467 -3.46 0.79 -0.03
CA THR A 467 -3.07 0.12 -1.27
C THR A 467 -4.28 -0.54 -1.90
N GLY A 468 -4.45 -0.36 -3.20
CA GLY A 468 -5.46 -1.04 -4.00
C GLY A 468 -4.83 -2.04 -4.98
N LEU A 469 -5.61 -3.02 -5.41
CA LEU A 469 -5.28 -3.95 -6.48
C LEU A 469 -6.43 -4.00 -7.47
N VAL A 470 -6.12 -3.80 -8.75
CA VAL A 470 -7.04 -4.04 -9.86
C VAL A 470 -6.62 -5.31 -10.59
N ILE A 471 -7.59 -6.16 -10.92
CA ILE A 471 -7.42 -7.35 -11.76
C ILE A 471 -8.43 -7.28 -12.91
N ASN A 472 -7.99 -7.45 -14.14
CA ASN A 472 -8.82 -7.63 -15.32
C ASN A 472 -8.66 -9.06 -15.85
N GLN A 473 -9.75 -9.70 -16.30
CA GLN A 473 -9.72 -11.02 -16.93
C GLN A 473 -10.60 -11.04 -18.17
N ALA A 474 -10.13 -11.68 -19.24
CA ALA A 474 -10.90 -11.81 -20.48
C ALA A 474 -11.95 -12.94 -20.41
N ASP A 475 -11.61 -14.06 -19.76
CA ASP A 475 -12.50 -15.20 -19.61
C ASP A 475 -13.04 -15.30 -18.17
N VAL A 476 -14.18 -14.65 -17.96
CA VAL A 476 -14.87 -14.59 -16.66
C VAL A 476 -15.85 -15.75 -16.48
N ARG A 477 -16.01 -16.63 -17.48
CA ARG A 477 -16.96 -17.75 -17.39
C ARG A 477 -16.37 -18.98 -16.69
N ASP A 478 -15.04 -19.09 -16.71
CA ASP A 478 -14.32 -20.17 -16.04
C ASP A 478 -14.41 -20.04 -14.51
N ASN A 479 -14.70 -21.14 -13.80
CA ASN A 479 -14.69 -21.20 -12.34
C ASN A 479 -13.31 -20.84 -11.73
N ARG A 480 -12.23 -20.96 -12.51
CA ARG A 480 -10.87 -20.53 -12.13
C ARG A 480 -10.69 -19.02 -12.12
N SER A 481 -11.60 -18.27 -12.74
CA SER A 481 -11.60 -16.80 -12.75
C SER A 481 -11.82 -16.24 -11.35
N ILE A 482 -10.91 -15.35 -10.91
CA ILE A 482 -11.08 -14.63 -9.65
C ILE A 482 -12.25 -13.64 -9.73
N ILE A 483 -12.53 -13.09 -10.91
CA ILE A 483 -13.69 -12.20 -11.13
C ILE A 483 -14.98 -12.98 -10.88
N LYS A 484 -15.08 -14.21 -11.39
CA LYS A 484 -16.23 -15.08 -11.12
C LYS A 484 -16.35 -15.44 -9.65
N GLN A 485 -15.27 -15.90 -9.02
CA GLN A 485 -15.28 -16.25 -7.59
C GLN A 485 -15.72 -15.08 -6.71
N LEU A 486 -15.20 -13.88 -6.98
CA LEU A 486 -15.56 -12.67 -6.22
C LEU A 486 -17.02 -12.25 -6.46
N LYS A 487 -17.53 -12.41 -7.69
CA LYS A 487 -18.95 -12.22 -7.99
C LYS A 487 -19.82 -13.21 -7.20
N ASP A 488 -19.43 -14.48 -7.15
CA ASP A 488 -20.17 -15.53 -6.44
C ASP A 488 -20.19 -15.24 -4.92
N VAL A 489 -19.08 -14.73 -4.35
CA VAL A 489 -19.05 -14.22 -2.96
C VAL A 489 -20.02 -13.05 -2.76
N PHE A 490 -20.00 -12.07 -3.66
CA PHE A 490 -20.92 -10.93 -3.58
C PHE A 490 -22.38 -11.40 -3.62
N GLU A 491 -22.72 -12.32 -4.52
CA GLU A 491 -24.08 -12.83 -4.64
C GLU A 491 -24.50 -13.68 -3.45
N ARG A 492 -23.61 -14.53 -2.92
CA ARG A 492 -23.83 -15.26 -1.66
C ARG A 492 -24.20 -14.30 -0.53
N ASP A 493 -23.43 -13.23 -0.34
CA ASP A 493 -23.68 -12.25 0.71
C ASP A 493 -24.95 -11.43 0.43
N TRP A 494 -25.18 -11.05 -0.83
CA TRP A 494 -26.34 -10.27 -1.27
C TRP A 494 -27.68 -10.99 -1.08
N TYR A 495 -27.72 -12.29 -1.33
CA TYR A 495 -28.92 -13.12 -1.17
C TYR A 495 -29.06 -13.75 0.21
N SER A 496 -28.06 -13.56 1.09
CA SER A 496 -28.10 -14.05 2.46
C SER A 496 -29.20 -13.38 3.30
N PRO A 497 -29.63 -14.01 4.42
CA PRO A 497 -30.54 -13.40 5.39
C PRO A 497 -30.00 -12.11 6.03
N TYR A 498 -28.69 -11.88 5.96
CA TYR A 498 -27.99 -10.74 6.58
C TYR A 498 -28.07 -9.46 5.73
N ALA A 499 -28.34 -9.58 4.43
CA ALA A 499 -28.44 -8.45 3.52
C ALA A 499 -29.90 -7.98 3.35
N LYS A 500 -30.25 -6.84 3.97
CA LYS A 500 -31.62 -6.33 4.05
C LYS A 500 -31.76 -4.91 3.50
N SER A 501 -32.92 -4.60 2.94
CA SER A 501 -33.31 -3.22 2.67
C SER A 501 -33.77 -2.58 3.98
N ILE A 502 -32.89 -1.82 4.64
CA ILE A 502 -33.19 -1.14 5.91
C ILE A 502 -33.83 0.23 5.62
N GLN A 503 -34.87 0.56 6.36
CA GLN A 503 -35.38 1.93 6.47
C GLN A 503 -34.79 2.59 7.73
N PRO A 504 -34.45 3.89 7.71
CA PRO A 504 -33.65 4.55 8.76
C PRO A 504 -34.24 4.52 10.18
N THR A 505 -35.50 4.13 10.35
CA THR A 505 -36.28 4.40 11.56
C THR A 505 -36.82 3.16 12.28
N LYS A 506 -36.58 1.94 11.79
CA LYS A 506 -37.13 0.73 12.41
C LYS A 506 -36.10 0.00 13.26
N GLN A 507 -36.13 0.23 14.58
CA GLN A 507 -35.54 -0.71 15.54
C GLN A 507 -36.11 -2.13 15.31
N PRO A 508 -35.30 -3.18 15.44
CA PRO A 508 -35.77 -4.54 15.25
C PRO A 508 -36.87 -4.89 16.25
N ASN A 509 -38.03 -5.32 15.75
CA ASN A 509 -39.13 -5.78 16.60
C ASN A 509 -38.82 -7.17 17.17
N CYS A 510 -38.36 -7.22 18.43
CA CYS A 510 -37.84 -8.43 19.06
C CYS A 510 -38.84 -9.59 19.19
N SER A 511 -40.14 -9.31 19.17
CA SER A 511 -41.19 -10.34 19.21
C SER A 511 -41.34 -11.13 17.90
N SER A 512 -40.85 -10.60 16.77
CA SER A 512 -40.86 -11.32 15.47
C SER A 512 -39.65 -12.24 15.28
N LEU A 513 -38.51 -11.89 15.90
CA LEU A 513 -37.24 -12.61 15.75
C LEU A 513 -37.18 -13.89 16.59
N SER A 514 -37.90 -13.96 17.71
CA SER A 514 -37.97 -15.17 18.55
C SER A 514 -38.63 -16.35 17.83
N LYS A 515 -39.52 -16.11 16.87
CA LYS A 515 -40.20 -17.17 16.09
C LYS A 515 -39.27 -17.90 15.11
N LEU A 516 -38.14 -17.31 14.71
CA LEU A 516 -37.16 -17.97 13.85
C LEU A 516 -36.24 -18.94 14.61
N LYS A 517 -36.14 -18.83 15.94
CA LYS A 517 -35.24 -19.65 16.77
C LYS A 517 -35.86 -20.96 17.29
N SER A 518 -37.14 -21.23 17.06
CA SER A 518 -37.74 -22.52 17.44
C SER A 518 -37.33 -23.61 16.44
N PRO A 519 -36.50 -24.60 16.83
CA PRO A 519 -36.35 -25.80 16.02
C PRO A 519 -37.69 -26.53 16.06
N SER A 520 -38.17 -27.00 14.91
CA SER A 520 -39.30 -27.91 14.83
C SER A 520 -39.01 -29.17 15.64
N LYS A 521 -39.42 -29.20 16.91
CA LYS A 521 -39.54 -30.45 17.67
C LYS A 521 -40.72 -31.20 17.06
N GLN A 522 -40.44 -32.12 16.14
CA GLN A 522 -41.40 -33.18 15.81
C GLN A 522 -41.66 -33.99 17.08
N PRO A 523 -42.94 -34.24 17.46
CA PRO A 523 -43.25 -35.11 18.57
C PRO A 523 -43.01 -36.55 18.13
N ALA A 524 -42.12 -37.25 18.82
CA ALA A 524 -42.02 -38.70 18.69
C ALA A 524 -43.36 -39.31 19.15
N MET A 525 -44.07 -39.96 18.23
CA MET A 525 -45.25 -40.75 18.53
C MET A 525 -44.85 -41.92 19.41
N ALA A 526 -45.40 -41.95 20.62
CA ALA A 526 -45.42 -43.12 21.48
C ALA A 526 -46.43 -44.13 20.89
N ASN A 527 -45.93 -45.21 20.30
CA ASN A 527 -46.73 -46.42 20.07
C ASN A 527 -46.61 -47.31 21.31
N ALA A 528 -47.66 -47.29 22.12
CA ALA A 528 -47.94 -48.30 23.12
C ALA A 528 -48.44 -49.56 22.40
N THR A 529 -47.75 -50.70 22.60
CA THR A 529 -48.32 -52.06 22.72
C THR A 529 -47.16 -53.05 22.78
N GLY A 530 -47.02 -53.77 23.90
CA GLY A 530 -46.06 -54.87 23.98
C GLY A 530 -45.83 -55.28 25.43
N ARG A 531 -46.62 -56.26 25.89
CA ARG A 531 -46.55 -56.87 27.21
C ARG A 531 -45.16 -57.46 27.50
N GLU A 532 -44.72 -57.22 28.74
CA GLU A 532 -43.74 -57.94 29.58
C GLU A 532 -43.83 -59.49 29.52
N PRO A 533 -42.92 -60.27 30.17
CA PRO A 533 -41.65 -59.91 30.85
C PRO A 533 -40.50 -60.95 30.69
N LEU A 534 -39.40 -60.72 31.45
CA LEU A 534 -38.44 -61.68 32.05
C LEU A 534 -37.03 -61.80 31.45
N SER A 535 -36.12 -61.04 32.09
CA SER A 535 -34.79 -61.43 32.60
C SER A 535 -34.19 -62.79 32.17
N VAL A 536 -33.09 -62.74 31.43
CA VAL A 536 -31.70 -63.06 31.84
C VAL A 536 -30.78 -62.18 30.98
#